data_AF-A0A1X7TP84-F1
#
_entry.id   AF-A0A1X7TP84-F1
#
_cell.length_a   1.000
_cell.length_b   1.000
_cell.length_c   1.000
_cell.angle_alpha   90.00
_cell.angle_beta   90.00
_cell.angle_gamma   90.00
#
_symmetry.space_group_name_H-M   'P 1'
#
loop_
_entity.id
_entity.type
_entity.pdbx_description
1 polymer ?
#
loop_
_entity_poly.entity_id
_entity_poly.type
_entity_poly.pdbx_seq_one_letter_code
_entity_poly.pdbx_strand_id
1 'polypeptide(L)'
;LNLLQLVDCATHTGGNILDLILANCPDNVTDICIDSKVRSDMSDHSIIWFLVQVSKSEIKQKARSFFQYNKASCDDIQAHFAYSVLPPISHDSIDLFWGSLKVTLCETRDLFVPIVTLPAKPSPV
;
A
#
# COMPACT_ATOMS: atom_id res chain seq x y z
N LEU A 1 -6.17 4.32 9.55
CA LEU A 1 -4.75 4.62 9.83
C LEU A 1 -4.56 6.10 9.56
N ASN A 2 -3.98 6.85 10.50
CA ASN A 2 -3.63 8.25 10.27
C ASN A 2 -2.20 8.26 9.71
N LEU A 3 -2.04 8.61 8.43
CA LEU A 3 -0.76 8.69 7.75
C LEU A 3 -0.38 10.16 7.62
N LEU A 4 0.82 10.51 8.09
CA LEU A 4 1.38 11.86 7.95
C LEU A 4 2.33 11.88 6.75
N GLN A 5 2.19 12.88 5.89
CA GLN A 5 3.16 13.17 4.83
C GLN A 5 4.36 13.92 5.43
N LEU A 6 5.57 13.42 5.17
CA LEU A 6 6.80 13.95 5.74
C LEU A 6 7.65 14.77 4.75
N VAL A 7 7.32 14.70 3.46
CA VAL A 7 7.96 15.51 2.42
C VAL A 7 7.16 16.80 2.25
N ASP A 8 7.81 17.94 2.54
CA ASP A 8 7.19 19.27 2.57
C ASP A 8 7.76 20.24 1.54
N CYS A 9 8.69 19.79 0.69
CA CYS A 9 9.33 20.61 -0.33
C CYS A 9 9.35 19.93 -1.70
N ALA A 10 9.57 20.74 -2.74
CA ALA A 10 9.48 20.32 -4.12
C ALA A 10 10.46 19.20 -4.44
N THR A 11 9.93 18.11 -5.00
CA THR A 11 10.71 16.96 -5.44
C THR A 11 10.94 16.99 -6.94
N HIS A 12 10.07 17.68 -7.68
CA HIS A 12 10.11 17.80 -9.14
C HIS A 12 10.70 19.15 -9.59
N THR A 13 11.34 19.17 -10.76
CA THR A 13 11.92 20.40 -11.37
C THR A 13 10.90 21.52 -11.57
N GLY A 14 9.62 21.19 -11.75
CA GLY A 14 8.51 22.14 -11.86
C GLY A 14 8.07 22.78 -10.54
N GLY A 15 8.78 22.51 -9.43
CA GLY A 15 8.45 23.08 -8.12
C GLY A 15 7.32 22.36 -7.38
N ASN A 16 6.91 21.19 -7.88
CA ASN A 16 5.81 20.40 -7.30
C ASN A 16 6.33 19.35 -6.30
N ILE A 17 5.49 19.02 -5.33
CA ILE A 17 5.68 17.87 -4.43
C ILE A 17 4.91 16.70 -5.01
N LEU A 18 5.59 15.80 -5.71
CA LEU A 18 4.96 14.65 -6.36
C LEU A 18 5.35 13.32 -5.71
N ASP A 19 6.45 13.31 -4.97
CA ASP A 19 6.98 12.14 -4.29
C ASP A 19 6.75 12.25 -2.78
N LEU A 20 6.19 11.19 -2.20
CA LEU A 20 5.65 11.23 -0.84
C LEU A 20 6.34 10.21 0.05
N ILE A 21 6.66 10.63 1.27
CA ILE A 21 6.92 9.72 2.39
C ILE A 21 5.73 9.81 3.32
N LEU A 22 5.03 8.69 3.52
CA LEU A 22 3.87 8.59 4.40
C LEU A 22 4.22 7.69 5.60
N ALA A 23 4.01 8.19 6.82
CA ALA A 23 4.29 7.44 8.04
C ALA A 23 3.13 7.52 9.04
N ASN A 24 2.83 6.40 9.70
CA ASN A 24 1.91 6.34 10.84
C ASN A 24 2.61 6.60 12.19
N CYS A 25 3.96 6.58 12.20
CA CYS A 25 4.83 6.93 13.32
C CYS A 25 5.93 7.87 12.78
N PRO A 26 5.62 9.16 12.53
CA PRO A 26 6.54 10.10 11.88
C PRO A 26 7.88 10.23 12.61
N ASP A 27 7.88 10.12 13.94
CA ASP A 27 9.08 10.21 14.79
C ASP A 27 10.14 9.13 14.48
N ASN A 28 9.75 8.02 13.84
CA ASN A 28 10.67 6.97 13.44
C ASN A 28 11.35 7.25 12.09
N VAL A 29 10.93 8.27 11.35
CA VAL A 29 11.56 8.68 10.10
C VAL A 29 12.35 9.94 10.37
N THR A 30 13.66 9.87 10.19
CA THR A 30 14.61 10.92 10.54
C THR A 30 15.50 11.26 9.34
N ASP A 31 16.18 12.41 9.41
CA ASP A 31 17.16 12.84 8.40
C ASP A 31 16.61 12.86 6.97
N ILE A 32 15.38 13.35 6.81
CA ILE A 32 14.78 13.55 5.48
C ILE A 32 15.57 14.65 4.76
N CYS A 33 16.15 14.30 3.62
CA CYS A 33 16.96 15.19 2.80
C CYS A 33 16.55 15.03 1.34
N ILE A 34 16.28 16.16 0.68
CA ILE A 34 15.96 16.19 -0.75
C ILE A 34 17.18 16.73 -1.49
N ASP A 35 17.83 15.85 -2.24
CA ASP A 35 19.01 16.21 -3.01
C ASP A 35 18.60 16.74 -4.39
N SER A 36 18.40 18.05 -4.44
CA SER A 36 18.10 18.79 -5.67
C SER A 36 19.32 18.99 -6.58
N LYS A 37 20.53 18.67 -6.11
CA LYS A 37 21.79 18.80 -6.87
C LYS A 37 22.14 17.50 -7.58
N VAL A 38 21.79 16.36 -7.01
CA VAL A 38 21.83 15.06 -7.68
C VAL A 38 20.56 14.89 -8.53
N ARG A 39 20.35 15.85 -9.42
CA ARG A 39 19.49 15.63 -10.59
C ARG A 39 20.38 14.98 -11.62
N SER A 40 20.22 13.68 -11.80
CA SER A 40 20.86 13.02 -12.94
C SER A 40 20.28 13.64 -14.22
N ASP A 41 21.06 13.70 -15.30
CA ASP A 41 20.55 14.05 -16.65
C ASP A 41 19.45 13.08 -17.15
N MET A 42 19.11 12.07 -16.34
CA MET A 42 18.12 11.02 -16.60
C MET A 42 16.79 11.24 -15.86
N SER A 43 16.65 12.23 -14.96
CA SER A 43 15.40 12.45 -14.20
C SER A 43 15.17 13.91 -13.82
N ASP A 44 13.91 14.32 -13.92
CA ASP A 44 13.35 15.59 -13.45
C ASP A 44 12.86 15.55 -12.00
N HIS A 45 13.07 14.43 -11.29
CA HIS A 45 12.82 14.27 -9.86
C HIS A 45 14.13 14.29 -9.06
N SER A 46 14.05 14.78 -7.82
CA SER A 46 15.15 14.88 -6.86
C SER A 46 15.19 13.63 -5.99
N ILE A 47 16.40 13.16 -5.62
CA ILE A 47 16.52 11.99 -4.75
C ILE A 47 16.11 12.36 -3.32
N ILE A 48 15.31 11.50 -2.69
CA ILE A 48 14.91 11.65 -1.28
C ILE A 48 15.66 10.62 -0.44
N TRP A 49 16.49 11.11 0.47
CA TRP A 49 17.19 10.31 1.48
C TRP A 49 16.46 10.43 2.82
N PHE A 50 16.36 9.34 3.56
CA PHE A 50 15.81 9.33 4.91
C PHE A 50 16.29 8.08 5.66
N LEU A 51 16.26 8.14 6.99
CA LEU A 51 16.56 7.02 7.87
C LEU A 51 15.31 6.56 8.60
N VAL A 52 15.10 5.24 8.65
CA VAL A 52 14.01 4.64 9.43
C VAL A 52 14.59 4.01 10.69
N GLN A 53 14.23 4.57 11.84
CA GLN A 53 14.56 4.00 13.13
C GLN A 53 13.66 2.82 13.43
N VAL A 54 14.26 1.65 13.60
CA VAL A 54 13.56 0.42 13.96
C VAL A 54 13.94 0.05 15.39
N SER A 55 13.05 0.31 16.34
CA SER A 55 13.18 -0.25 17.68
C SER A 55 12.96 -1.76 17.59
N LYS A 56 14.02 -2.55 17.84
CA LYS A 56 13.90 -4.00 18.04
C LYS A 56 13.20 -4.25 19.37
N SER A 57 11.87 -4.17 19.39
CA SER A 57 11.11 -4.86 20.42
C SER A 57 11.20 -6.36 20.13
N GLU A 58 11.29 -7.20 21.16
CA GLU A 58 11.03 -8.62 20.99
C GLU A 58 9.61 -8.76 20.42
N ILE A 59 9.53 -8.97 19.10
CA ILE A 59 8.26 -9.17 18.43
C ILE A 59 7.76 -10.51 18.95
N LYS A 60 6.88 -10.47 19.96
CA LYS A 60 6.03 -11.62 20.30
C LYS A 60 5.36 -12.02 18.99
N GLN A 61 5.77 -13.14 18.42
CA GLN A 61 5.18 -13.65 17.19
C GLN A 61 3.70 -13.91 17.50
N LYS A 62 2.84 -12.97 17.09
CA LYS A 62 1.40 -13.19 17.11
C LYS A 62 1.07 -14.06 15.91
N ALA A 63 0.06 -14.91 16.05
CA ALA A 63 -0.50 -15.57 14.88
C ALA A 63 -0.91 -14.49 13.87
N ARG A 64 -0.50 -14.66 12.61
CA ARG A 64 -0.82 -13.72 11.53
C ARG A 64 -1.44 -14.48 10.39
N SER A 65 -2.59 -14.02 9.94
CA SER A 65 -3.26 -14.52 8.75
C SER A 65 -2.92 -13.62 7.57
N PHE A 66 -2.59 -14.21 6.43
CA PHE A 66 -2.34 -13.47 5.20
C PHE A 66 -2.90 -14.21 3.98
N PHE A 67 -3.21 -13.44 2.95
CA PHE A 67 -3.75 -13.92 1.68
C PHE A 67 -2.63 -14.46 0.77
N GLN A 68 -2.80 -15.67 0.25
CA GLN A 68 -1.88 -16.31 -0.69
C GLN A 68 -2.26 -15.97 -2.13
N TYR A 69 -2.00 -14.74 -2.57
CA TYR A 69 -2.33 -14.28 -3.93
C TYR A 69 -1.68 -15.12 -5.04
N ASN A 70 -0.52 -15.73 -4.78
CA ASN A 70 0.13 -16.65 -5.71
C ASN A 70 -0.62 -17.97 -5.93
N LYS A 71 -1.61 -18.28 -5.08
CA LYS A 71 -2.51 -19.43 -5.20
C LYS A 71 -3.94 -19.02 -5.55
N ALA A 72 -4.16 -17.75 -5.89
CA ALA A 72 -5.46 -17.28 -6.32
C ALA A 72 -5.83 -17.91 -7.67
N SER A 73 -7.10 -18.29 -7.82
CA SER A 73 -7.63 -18.75 -9.11
C SER A 73 -7.99 -17.53 -9.97
N CYS A 74 -7.12 -17.17 -10.91
CA CYS A 74 -7.38 -16.05 -11.81
C CYS A 74 -8.62 -16.28 -12.68
N ASP A 75 -8.86 -17.52 -13.10
CA ASP A 75 -10.01 -17.88 -13.93
C ASP A 75 -11.33 -17.66 -13.17
N ASP A 76 -11.40 -18.08 -11.91
CA ASP A 76 -12.59 -17.89 -11.08
C ASP A 76 -12.82 -16.42 -10.72
N ILE A 77 -11.74 -15.68 -10.46
CA ILE A 77 -11.79 -14.23 -10.22
C ILE A 77 -12.36 -13.52 -11.46
N GLN A 78 -11.85 -13.86 -12.65
CA GLN A 78 -12.32 -13.28 -13.91
C GLN A 78 -13.79 -13.62 -14.16
N ALA A 79 -14.17 -14.88 -13.96
CA ALA A 79 -15.57 -15.30 -14.08
C ALA A 79 -16.47 -14.53 -13.11
N HIS A 80 -16.04 -14.35 -11.86
CA HIS A 80 -16.80 -13.59 -10.86
C HIS A 80 -16.99 -12.12 -11.25
N PHE A 81 -15.94 -11.47 -11.75
CA PHE A 81 -16.06 -10.09 -12.23
C PHE A 81 -16.95 -9.96 -13.46
N ALA A 82 -16.98 -10.96 -14.34
CA ALA A 82 -17.86 -10.95 -15.52
C ALA A 82 -19.35 -10.92 -15.14
N TYR A 83 -19.72 -11.42 -13.95
CA TYR A 83 -21.09 -11.40 -13.43
C TYR A 83 -21.34 -10.32 -12.37
N SER A 84 -20.31 -9.56 -12.00
CA SER A 84 -20.42 -8.50 -11.00
C SER A 84 -21.08 -7.25 -11.60
N VAL A 85 -22.12 -6.74 -10.94
CA VAL A 85 -22.81 -5.51 -11.37
C VAL A 85 -22.27 -4.34 -10.55
N LEU A 86 -21.48 -3.48 -11.20
CA LEU A 86 -21.06 -2.21 -10.62
C LEU A 86 -22.08 -1.12 -10.97
N PRO A 87 -22.30 -0.14 -10.07
CA PRO A 87 -23.14 1.00 -10.38
C PRO A 87 -22.55 1.81 -11.55
N PRO A 88 -23.37 2.56 -12.31
CA PRO A 88 -22.88 3.41 -13.38
C PRO A 88 -21.97 4.52 -12.83
N ILE A 89 -20.89 4.80 -13.56
CA ILE A 89 -19.98 5.90 -13.27
C ILE A 89 -20.64 7.21 -13.71
N SER A 90 -20.97 8.08 -12.76
CA SER A 90 -21.35 9.47 -13.01
C SER A 90 -20.63 10.39 -12.04
N HIS A 91 -20.57 11.68 -12.38
CA HIS A 91 -19.84 12.68 -11.59
C HIS A 91 -20.40 12.80 -10.15
N ASP A 92 -21.69 12.51 -9.97
CA ASP A 92 -22.38 12.56 -8.68
C ASP A 92 -22.34 11.21 -7.92
N SER A 93 -21.90 10.13 -8.58
CA SER A 93 -21.88 8.77 -8.02
C SER A 93 -20.48 8.21 -7.78
N ILE A 94 -19.43 9.02 -7.93
CA ILE A 94 -18.05 8.52 -7.90
C ILE A 94 -17.72 7.80 -6.58
N ASP A 95 -18.18 8.33 -5.44
CA ASP A 95 -17.98 7.70 -4.13
C ASP A 95 -18.76 6.39 -3.98
N LEU A 96 -19.98 6.33 -4.54
CA LEU A 96 -20.78 5.10 -4.56
C LEU A 96 -20.13 4.04 -5.44
N PHE A 97 -19.61 4.42 -6.61
CA PHE A 97 -18.86 3.54 -7.49
C PHE A 97 -17.62 2.97 -6.79
N TRP A 98 -16.79 3.83 -6.20
CA TRP A 98 -15.60 3.40 -5.47
C TRP A 98 -15.95 2.51 -4.27
N GLY A 99 -17.02 2.84 -3.56
CA GLY A 99 -17.56 2.02 -2.48
C GLY A 99 -17.90 0.60 -2.96
N SER A 100 -18.73 0.51 -4.00
CA SER A 100 -19.14 -0.78 -4.59
C SER A 100 -17.95 -1.57 -5.12
N LEU A 101 -17.06 -0.93 -5.89
CA LEU A 101 -15.87 -1.58 -6.44
C LEU A 101 -14.97 -2.14 -5.33
N LYS A 102 -14.77 -1.39 -4.24
CA LYS A 102 -13.98 -1.84 -3.09
C LYS A 102 -14.62 -3.04 -2.41
N VAL A 103 -15.94 -3.03 -2.23
CA VAL A 103 -16.69 -4.15 -1.66
C VAL A 103 -16.51 -5.39 -2.55
N THR A 104 -16.78 -5.28 -3.85
CA THR A 104 -16.62 -6.38 -4.80
C THR A 104 -15.20 -6.93 -4.79
N LEU A 105 -14.16 -6.07 -4.80
CA LEU A 105 -12.76 -6.52 -4.74
C LEU A 105 -12.45 -7.29 -3.44
N CYS A 106 -13.01 -6.87 -2.30
CA CYS A 106 -12.79 -7.56 -1.04
C CYS A 106 -13.52 -8.90 -1.00
N GLU A 107 -14.76 -8.97 -1.48
CA GLU A 107 -15.55 -10.20 -1.56
C GLU A 107 -14.89 -11.22 -2.50
N THR A 108 -14.48 -10.78 -3.69
CA THR A 108 -13.74 -11.61 -4.66
C THR A 108 -12.46 -12.15 -4.03
N ARG A 109 -11.69 -11.30 -3.32
CA ARG A 109 -10.49 -11.76 -2.61
C ARG A 109 -10.84 -12.84 -1.59
N ASP A 110 -11.86 -12.62 -0.77
CA ASP A 110 -12.22 -13.53 0.32
C ASP A 110 -12.75 -14.87 -0.19
N LEU A 111 -13.34 -14.89 -1.39
CA LEU A 111 -13.81 -16.11 -2.06
C LEU A 111 -12.68 -16.89 -2.74
N PHE A 112 -11.76 -16.22 -3.42
CA PHE A 112 -10.84 -16.86 -4.37
C PHE A 112 -9.36 -16.79 -3.99
N VAL A 113 -9.02 -16.10 -2.90
CA VAL A 113 -7.65 -16.01 -2.40
C VAL A 113 -7.54 -16.73 -1.05
N PRO A 114 -6.84 -17.89 -1.00
CA PRO A 114 -6.71 -18.65 0.24
C PRO A 114 -6.03 -17.85 1.35
N ILE A 115 -6.49 -18.01 2.59
CA ILE A 115 -5.86 -17.43 3.78
C ILE A 115 -5.03 -18.50 4.47
N VAL A 116 -3.77 -18.17 4.75
CA VAL A 116 -2.90 -18.99 5.62
C VAL A 116 -2.64 -18.26 6.91
N THR A 117 -2.78 -18.99 8.03
CA THR A 117 -2.47 -18.48 9.36
C THR A 117 -1.14 -19.07 9.82
N LEU A 118 -0.15 -18.21 10.03
CA LEU A 118 1.09 -18.59 10.69
C LEU A 118 0.85 -18.67 12.19
N PRO A 119 1.16 -19.79 12.85
CA PRO A 119 1.07 -19.90 14.30
C PRO A 119 2.12 -19.01 14.98
N ALA A 120 1.84 -18.65 16.23
CA ALA A 120 2.68 -17.81 17.08
C ALA A 120 4.04 -18.45 17.48
N LYS A 121 4.22 -19.75 17.23
CA LYS A 121 5.46 -20.49 17.45
C LYS A 121 5.67 -21.47 16.28
N PRO A 122 6.91 -21.68 15.81
CA PRO A 122 7.20 -22.84 14.98
C PRO A 122 6.94 -24.10 15.82
N SER A 123 6.13 -25.03 15.31
CA SER A 123 6.11 -26.40 15.86
C SER A 123 7.50 -27.00 15.67
N PRO A 124 8.03 -27.76 16.65
CA PRO A 124 9.23 -28.55 16.42
C PRO A 124 8.94 -29.54 15.28
N VAL A 125 9.84 -29.59 14.31
CA VAL A 125 9.90 -30.65 13.29
C VAL A 125 10.55 -31.88 13.91
#